data_AF-A0A8B3CMG6-F1
#
_entry.id   AF-A0A8B3CMG6-F1
#
_cell.length_a   1.000
_cell.length_b   1.000
_cell.length_c   1.000
_cell.angle_alpha   90.00
_cell.angle_beta   90.00
_cell.angle_gamma   90.00
#
_symmetry.space_group_name_H-M   'P 1'
#
loop_
_entity.id
_entity.type
_entity.pdbx_description
1 polymer ?
#
loop_
_entity_poly.entity_id
_entity_poly.type
_entity_poly.pdbx_seq_one_letter_code
_entity_poly.pdbx_strand_id
1 'polypeptide(L)'
;MANEFKIPLTNNEVKVYFQSLLQKVTATDFNRLSGAESEHSAIPAVLSAILATIGRNTDTAIGFSVSTLDNLTIQVGSGLFIRPNAVYTFPPVTLTPNSGSLEGIYEIELEEALTDSSAVPLWNTTTQRFQPQVRPTRKTYRASLFEQWVNIPGIPTPTTGRIGLLSFRKGSIGGPITNLNRILPVYDPGLIGVEVQLDPGIGDRTSIADAINWIFQHLESKDFIRTSVSPGFDNAKFQIRTQGNFAYWSKDGGGTWLPFA
;
A
#
# COMPACT_ATOMS: atom_id res chain seq x y z
N MET A 1 -2.66 -33.02 15.67
CA MET A 1 -2.36 -32.27 14.43
C MET A 1 -3.48 -31.25 14.28
N ALA A 2 -3.16 -29.97 14.16
CA ALA A 2 -4.19 -28.94 14.02
C ALA A 2 -4.70 -28.90 12.58
N ASN A 3 -5.99 -28.66 12.40
CA ASN A 3 -6.59 -28.46 11.08
C ASN A 3 -6.46 -26.99 10.70
N GLU A 4 -6.30 -26.72 9.41
CA GLU A 4 -6.11 -25.37 8.87
C GLU A 4 -7.13 -25.08 7.76
N PHE A 5 -7.64 -23.86 7.73
CA PHE A 5 -8.53 -23.38 6.69
C PHE A 5 -8.20 -21.93 6.31
N LYS A 6 -8.02 -21.66 5.01
CA LYS A 6 -7.83 -20.29 4.49
C LYS A 6 -9.17 -19.58 4.34
N ILE A 7 -9.29 -18.40 4.92
CA ILE A 7 -10.48 -17.55 4.86
C ILE A 7 -10.25 -16.48 3.79
N PRO A 8 -11.10 -16.40 2.75
CA PRO A 8 -10.94 -15.40 1.70
C PRO A 8 -11.22 -14.01 2.26
N LEU A 9 -10.30 -13.09 1.99
CA LEU A 9 -10.49 -11.65 2.22
C LEU A 9 -10.64 -10.95 0.87
N THR A 10 -11.41 -9.86 0.86
CA THR A 10 -11.60 -8.99 -0.32
C THR A 10 -11.23 -7.56 0.06
N ASN A 11 -10.81 -6.74 -0.91
CA ASN A 11 -10.41 -5.33 -0.69
C ASN A 11 -9.27 -5.15 0.33
N ASN A 12 -8.33 -6.09 0.33
CA ASN A 12 -7.17 -6.20 1.23
C ASN A 12 -5.83 -6.05 0.48
N GLU A 13 -5.86 -5.48 -0.73
CA GLU A 13 -4.68 -5.30 -1.57
C GLU A 13 -4.24 -3.84 -1.58
N VAL A 14 -2.97 -3.60 -1.27
CA VAL A 14 -2.29 -2.32 -1.49
C VAL A 14 -1.29 -2.52 -2.62
N LYS A 15 -1.45 -1.77 -3.71
CA LYS A 15 -0.60 -1.87 -4.89
C LYS A 15 0.29 -0.65 -5.01
N VAL A 16 1.57 -0.87 -5.23
CA VAL A 16 2.54 0.18 -5.55
C VAL A 16 3.18 -0.08 -6.90
N TYR A 17 3.61 0.98 -7.58
CA TYR A 17 4.35 0.85 -8.83
C TYR A 17 5.62 0.00 -8.66
N PHE A 18 5.87 -0.88 -9.63
CA PHE A 18 7.09 -1.69 -9.72
C PHE A 18 7.72 -1.50 -11.10
N GLN A 19 9.01 -1.16 -11.11
CA GLN A 19 9.80 -1.04 -12.34
C GLN A 19 10.80 -2.17 -12.45
N SER A 20 10.80 -2.87 -13.59
CA SER A 20 11.82 -3.88 -13.87
C SER A 20 13.17 -3.23 -14.18
N LEU A 21 14.28 -3.88 -13.80
CA LEU A 21 15.64 -3.31 -13.88
C LEU A 21 16.06 -2.80 -15.27
N LEU A 22 15.60 -3.45 -16.35
CA LEU A 22 15.96 -3.10 -17.72
C LEU A 22 14.84 -2.34 -18.45
N GLN A 23 13.78 -1.96 -17.73
CA GLN A 23 12.62 -1.31 -18.32
C GLN A 23 12.94 0.14 -18.63
N LYS A 24 12.65 0.58 -19.86
CA LYS A 24 12.75 1.99 -20.23
C LYS A 24 11.83 2.82 -19.35
N VAL A 25 12.38 3.83 -18.68
CA VAL A 25 11.60 4.83 -17.95
C VAL A 25 10.86 5.70 -18.96
N THR A 26 9.54 5.84 -18.78
CA THR A 26 8.69 6.75 -19.58
C THR A 26 8.28 7.98 -18.78
N ALA A 27 7.74 9.01 -19.46
CA ALA A 27 7.20 10.18 -18.78
C ALA A 27 6.08 9.82 -17.78
N THR A 28 5.24 8.83 -18.11
CA THR A 28 4.21 8.30 -17.21
C THR A 28 4.82 7.66 -15.97
N ASP A 29 5.96 6.96 -16.10
CA ASP A 29 6.65 6.40 -14.94
C ASP A 29 7.19 7.49 -14.00
N PHE A 30 7.64 8.62 -14.54
CA PHE A 30 8.00 9.80 -13.72
C PHE A 30 6.79 10.38 -12.97
N ASN A 31 5.61 10.43 -13.58
CA ASN A 31 4.38 10.85 -12.89
C ASN A 31 4.01 9.89 -11.75
N ARG A 32 4.17 8.59 -11.96
CA ARG A 32 3.95 7.56 -10.93
C ARG A 32 4.93 7.68 -9.76
N LEU A 33 6.22 7.81 -10.07
CA LEU A 33 7.29 7.93 -9.07
C LEU A 33 7.24 9.25 -8.30
N SER A 34 6.87 10.35 -8.96
CA SER A 34 6.69 11.66 -8.31
C SER A 34 5.41 11.73 -7.47
N GLY A 35 4.49 10.79 -7.63
CA GLY A 35 3.22 10.75 -6.93
C GLY A 35 2.11 11.58 -7.57
N ALA A 36 2.28 12.03 -8.81
CA ALA A 36 1.23 12.64 -9.64
C ALA A 36 0.04 11.72 -9.89
N GLU A 37 0.27 10.40 -9.89
CA GLU A 37 -0.77 9.38 -9.92
C GLU A 37 -0.86 8.76 -8.52
N SER A 38 -1.82 9.23 -7.71
CA SER A 38 -1.99 8.82 -6.30
C SER A 38 -2.20 7.31 -6.15
N GLU A 39 -2.91 6.68 -7.09
CA GLU A 39 -3.14 5.23 -7.17
C GLU A 39 -1.87 4.40 -7.42
N HIS A 40 -0.76 5.03 -7.80
CA HIS A 40 0.49 4.36 -8.18
C HIS A 40 1.67 4.77 -7.31
N SER A 41 1.44 5.74 -6.43
CA SER A 41 2.44 6.30 -5.54
C SER A 41 2.59 5.47 -4.29
N ALA A 42 3.80 5.47 -3.71
CA ALA A 42 3.99 5.01 -2.34
C ALA A 42 3.41 6.00 -1.31
N ILE A 43 3.00 7.20 -1.72
CA ILE A 43 2.53 8.27 -0.83
C ILE A 43 1.36 7.83 0.07
N PRO A 44 0.30 7.15 -0.39
CA PRO A 44 -0.77 6.69 0.51
C PRO A 44 -0.30 5.67 1.55
N ALA A 45 0.65 4.79 1.17
CA ALA A 45 1.27 3.86 2.10
C ALA A 45 2.17 4.59 3.10
N VAL A 46 2.95 5.58 2.65
CA VAL A 46 3.80 6.42 3.50
C VAL A 46 2.99 7.30 4.43
N LEU A 47 1.89 7.90 3.96
CA LEU A 47 0.95 8.65 4.78
C LEU A 47 0.35 7.73 5.85
N SER A 48 -0.21 6.59 5.47
CA SER A 48 -0.76 5.60 6.41
C SER A 48 0.29 5.11 7.42
N ALA A 49 1.55 4.98 7.00
CA ALA A 49 2.67 4.64 7.86
C ALA A 49 3.05 5.78 8.82
N ILE A 50 3.11 7.03 8.35
CA ILE A 50 3.41 8.22 9.18
C ILE A 50 2.33 8.42 10.24
N LEU A 51 1.05 8.28 9.88
CA LEU A 51 -0.07 8.34 10.84
C LEU A 51 0.06 7.32 11.97
N ALA A 52 0.67 6.17 11.69
CA ALA A 52 0.87 5.09 12.63
C ALA A 52 2.18 5.18 13.44
N THR A 53 3.19 5.88 12.92
CA THR A 53 4.58 5.80 13.39
C THR A 53 4.99 6.96 14.30
N ILE A 54 4.05 7.71 14.85
CA ILE A 54 4.28 8.82 15.79
C ILE A 54 4.78 8.32 17.18
N GLY A 55 5.59 7.25 17.17
CA GLY A 55 6.45 6.80 18.25
C GLY A 55 7.18 5.45 18.03
N ARG A 56 7.24 4.84 16.83
CA ARG A 56 7.84 3.48 16.67
C ARG A 56 8.62 3.24 15.36
N ASN A 57 9.65 2.39 15.45
CA ASN A 57 10.55 1.94 14.37
C ASN A 57 10.43 0.42 14.07
N THR A 58 9.33 -0.22 14.50
CA THR A 58 9.08 -1.67 14.34
C THR A 58 7.75 -1.92 13.60
N ASP A 59 7.55 -3.16 13.13
CA ASP A 59 6.26 -3.62 12.63
C ASP A 59 5.14 -3.22 13.60
N THR A 60 4.11 -2.55 13.08
CA THR A 60 3.05 -1.96 13.89
C THR A 60 1.69 -2.36 13.33
N ALA A 61 0.83 -2.90 14.17
CA ALA A 61 -0.56 -3.18 13.86
C ALA A 61 -1.45 -2.12 14.52
N ILE A 62 -2.44 -1.60 13.78
CA ILE A 62 -3.43 -0.63 14.27
C ILE A 62 -4.83 -1.15 13.94
N GLY A 63 -5.80 -0.96 14.85
CA GLY A 63 -7.17 -1.41 14.67
C GLY A 63 -7.40 -2.83 15.19
N PHE A 64 -7.99 -3.72 14.39
CA PHE A 64 -8.26 -5.10 14.79
C PHE A 64 -9.02 -5.20 16.12
N SER A 65 -10.10 -4.42 16.26
CA SER A 65 -11.03 -4.60 17.37
C SER A 65 -11.65 -5.99 17.28
N VAL A 66 -11.72 -6.71 18.40
CA VAL A 66 -12.24 -8.08 18.44
C VAL A 66 -13.40 -8.14 19.42
N SER A 67 -14.54 -8.65 18.97
CA SER A 67 -15.74 -8.82 19.80
C SER A 67 -16.53 -10.07 19.37
N THR A 68 -17.39 -10.57 20.25
CA THR A 68 -18.42 -11.56 19.90
C THR A 68 -19.76 -10.86 19.68
N LEU A 69 -20.56 -11.31 18.72
CA LEU A 69 -21.91 -10.76 18.50
C LEU A 69 -22.98 -11.57 19.26
N ASP A 70 -22.90 -12.89 19.16
CA ASP A 70 -23.91 -13.86 19.60
C ASP A 70 -23.29 -15.09 20.28
N ASN A 71 -22.02 -14.98 20.70
CA ASN A 71 -21.19 -16.08 21.20
C ASN A 71 -21.03 -17.25 20.21
N LEU A 72 -21.34 -17.06 18.92
CA LEU A 72 -21.09 -18.03 17.86
C LEU A 72 -20.21 -17.44 16.76
N THR A 73 -20.30 -16.14 16.56
CA THR A 73 -19.55 -15.36 15.59
C THR A 73 -18.61 -14.37 16.27
N ILE A 74 -17.47 -14.16 15.63
CA ILE A 74 -16.43 -13.22 16.05
C ILE A 74 -16.39 -12.10 15.03
N GLN A 75 -16.54 -10.86 15.48
CA GLN A 75 -16.28 -9.69 14.64
C GLN A 75 -14.86 -9.20 14.84
N VAL A 76 -14.15 -9.05 13.72
CA VAL A 76 -12.86 -8.39 13.67
C VAL A 76 -13.03 -7.11 12.87
N GLY A 77 -12.75 -5.97 13.51
CA GLY A 77 -12.76 -4.67 12.87
C GLY A 77 -11.65 -4.51 11.84
N SER A 78 -11.75 -3.47 11.02
CA SER A 78 -10.68 -3.13 10.09
C SER A 78 -9.35 -2.88 10.83
N GLY A 79 -8.26 -3.13 10.12
CA GLY A 79 -6.93 -2.96 10.67
C GLY A 79 -5.89 -2.68 9.60
N LEU A 80 -4.73 -2.21 10.05
CA LEU A 80 -3.57 -1.92 9.22
C LEU A 80 -2.34 -2.58 9.83
N PHE A 81 -1.53 -3.23 8.99
CA PHE A 81 -0.17 -3.65 9.34
C PHE A 81 0.83 -2.79 8.59
N ILE A 82 1.77 -2.22 9.32
CA ILE A 82 2.76 -1.31 8.78
C ILE A 82 4.13 -1.88 9.08
N ARG A 83 4.87 -2.13 7.99
CA ARG A 83 6.26 -2.54 7.98
C ARG A 83 7.12 -1.39 7.45
N PRO A 84 8.43 -1.38 7.71
CA PRO A 84 9.32 -0.32 7.21
C PRO A 84 9.25 -0.07 5.70
N ASN A 85 8.86 -1.06 4.91
CA ASN A 85 8.83 -1.01 3.45
C ASN A 85 7.45 -1.30 2.83
N ALA A 86 6.40 -1.51 3.63
CA ALA A 86 5.10 -1.96 3.14
C ALA A 86 3.95 -1.63 4.10
N VAL A 87 2.76 -1.42 3.55
CA VAL A 87 1.51 -1.33 4.30
C VAL A 87 0.55 -2.38 3.79
N TYR A 88 -0.11 -3.08 4.72
CA TYR A 88 -1.11 -4.09 4.45
C TYR A 88 -2.43 -3.65 5.08
N THR A 89 -3.50 -3.75 4.31
CA THR A 89 -4.86 -3.45 4.78
C THR A 89 -5.57 -4.75 5.16
N PHE A 90 -6.26 -4.72 6.29
CA PHE A 90 -7.14 -5.80 6.75
C PHE A 90 -8.58 -5.28 6.80
N PRO A 91 -9.49 -5.80 5.96
CA PRO A 91 -10.89 -5.40 5.95
C PRO A 91 -11.62 -5.94 7.19
N PRO A 92 -12.73 -5.32 7.61
CA PRO A 92 -13.55 -5.89 8.67
C PRO A 92 -14.13 -7.23 8.22
N VAL A 93 -14.14 -8.22 9.11
CA VAL A 93 -14.59 -9.59 8.79
C VAL A 93 -15.40 -10.17 9.95
N THR A 94 -16.44 -10.94 9.62
CA THR A 94 -17.16 -11.77 10.57
C THR A 94 -16.71 -13.21 10.40
N LEU A 95 -16.21 -13.81 11.47
CA LEU A 95 -15.64 -15.14 11.50
C LEU A 95 -16.58 -16.08 12.24
N THR A 96 -16.84 -17.23 11.63
CA THR A 96 -17.58 -18.33 12.26
C THR A 96 -16.58 -19.46 12.47
N PRO A 97 -16.16 -19.75 13.71
CA PRO A 97 -15.18 -20.81 13.94
C PRO A 97 -15.73 -22.17 13.54
N ASN A 98 -14.87 -23.01 12.97
CA ASN A 98 -15.25 -24.29 12.40
C ASN A 98 -16.16 -25.12 13.34
N SER A 99 -17.18 -25.79 12.83
CA SER A 99 -18.12 -26.55 13.66
C SER A 99 -17.44 -27.67 14.45
N GLY A 100 -16.35 -28.24 13.92
CA GLY A 100 -15.53 -29.26 14.57
C GLY A 100 -14.52 -28.74 15.59
N SER A 101 -14.36 -27.41 15.74
CA SER A 101 -13.39 -26.84 16.67
C SER A 101 -13.92 -26.84 18.11
N LEU A 102 -13.01 -27.14 19.04
CA LEU A 102 -13.16 -26.83 20.46
C LEU A 102 -12.35 -25.58 20.80
N GLU A 103 -11.13 -25.50 20.31
CA GLU A 103 -10.19 -24.41 20.48
C GLU A 103 -9.51 -24.09 19.15
N GLY A 104 -9.13 -22.83 18.96
CA GLY A 104 -8.42 -22.43 17.75
C GLY A 104 -7.84 -21.03 17.83
N ILE A 105 -7.06 -20.72 16.80
CA ILE A 105 -6.47 -19.41 16.56
C ILE A 105 -6.84 -18.96 15.15
N TYR A 106 -6.95 -17.65 14.98
CA TYR A 106 -6.90 -17.03 13.66
C TYR A 106 -5.55 -16.37 13.49
N GLU A 107 -4.96 -16.50 12.31
CA GLU A 107 -3.63 -15.99 12.00
C GLU A 107 -3.59 -15.33 10.63
N ILE A 108 -2.73 -14.33 10.50
CA ILE A 108 -2.59 -13.50 9.32
C ILE A 108 -1.25 -13.79 8.67
N GLU A 109 -1.27 -14.07 7.38
CA GLU A 109 -0.09 -14.13 6.53
C GLU A 109 0.01 -12.85 5.70
N LEU A 110 1.16 -12.20 5.75
CA LEU A 110 1.41 -10.98 4.98
C LEU A 110 2.17 -11.37 3.71
N GLU A 111 1.49 -11.28 2.58
CA GLU A 111 2.02 -11.74 1.31
C GLU A 111 2.42 -10.55 0.42
N GLU A 112 3.53 -10.71 -0.26
CA GLU A 112 4.07 -9.76 -1.23
C GLU A 112 4.17 -10.47 -2.59
N ALA A 113 3.60 -9.88 -3.63
CA ALA A 113 3.64 -10.44 -4.98
C ALA A 113 3.84 -9.37 -6.04
N LEU A 114 4.53 -9.73 -7.12
CA LEU A 114 4.57 -8.92 -8.33
C LEU A 114 3.34 -9.23 -9.19
N THR A 115 2.52 -8.23 -9.48
CA THR A 115 1.23 -8.39 -10.15
C THR A 115 1.05 -7.37 -11.29
N ASP A 116 -0.14 -7.42 -11.92
CA ASP A 116 -0.59 -6.51 -12.98
C ASP A 116 0.43 -6.44 -14.13
N SER A 117 0.49 -7.53 -14.89
CA SER A 117 1.43 -7.66 -16.01
C SER A 117 0.99 -6.84 -17.21
N SER A 118 1.91 -6.05 -17.77
CA SER A 118 1.70 -5.37 -19.04
C SER A 118 2.93 -5.49 -19.94
N ALA A 119 2.75 -5.22 -21.23
CA ALA A 119 3.87 -5.12 -22.15
C ALA A 119 4.67 -3.86 -21.83
N VAL A 120 5.92 -4.02 -21.41
CA VAL A 120 6.84 -2.92 -21.10
C VAL A 120 8.09 -3.00 -21.97
N PRO A 121 8.64 -1.86 -22.43
CA PRO A 121 9.87 -1.83 -23.23
C PRO A 121 11.09 -2.21 -22.36
N LEU A 122 11.68 -3.37 -22.60
CA LEU A 122 12.89 -3.84 -21.92
C LEU A 122 14.11 -3.75 -22.83
N TRP A 123 15.24 -3.32 -22.28
CA TRP A 123 16.52 -3.33 -22.99
C TRP A 123 16.96 -4.77 -23.26
N ASN A 124 17.13 -5.12 -24.53
CA ASN A 124 17.73 -6.38 -24.94
C ASN A 124 19.23 -6.19 -25.16
N THR A 125 20.06 -6.86 -24.35
CA THR A 125 21.52 -6.73 -24.40
C THR A 125 22.14 -7.31 -25.67
N THR A 126 21.47 -8.25 -26.34
CA THR A 126 21.93 -8.88 -27.58
C THR A 126 21.64 -8.02 -28.79
N THR A 127 20.40 -7.51 -28.90
CA THR A 127 19.99 -6.69 -30.05
C THR A 127 20.23 -5.19 -29.85
N GLN A 128 20.62 -4.78 -28.64
CA GLN A 128 20.84 -3.38 -28.23
C GLN A 128 19.64 -2.48 -28.57
N ARG A 129 18.43 -3.02 -28.39
CA ARG A 129 17.18 -2.32 -28.67
C ARG A 129 16.18 -2.59 -27.57
N PHE A 130 15.29 -1.63 -27.35
CA PHE A 130 14.12 -1.86 -26.51
C PHE A 130 13.11 -2.72 -27.24
N GLN A 131 12.64 -3.78 -26.58
CA GLN A 131 11.62 -4.67 -27.12
C GLN A 131 10.50 -4.83 -26.08
N PRO A 132 9.23 -4.77 -26.49
CA PRO A 132 8.12 -4.96 -25.57
C PRO A 132 8.13 -6.41 -25.06
N GLN A 133 8.11 -6.58 -23.75
CA GLN A 133 7.95 -7.88 -23.10
C GLN A 133 6.97 -7.77 -21.94
N VAL A 134 6.22 -8.84 -21.70
CA VAL A 134 5.27 -8.90 -20.58
C VAL A 134 6.06 -8.97 -19.27
N ARG A 135 5.83 -7.99 -18.39
CA ARG A 135 6.40 -7.95 -17.04
C ARG A 135 5.37 -7.41 -16.05
N PRO A 136 5.47 -7.79 -14.76
CA PRO A 136 4.67 -7.17 -13.72
C PRO A 136 4.99 -5.68 -13.64
N THR A 137 3.95 -4.87 -13.42
CA THR A 137 4.07 -3.41 -13.25
C THR A 137 3.71 -2.94 -11.84
N ARG A 138 3.24 -3.86 -11.00
CA ARG A 138 2.88 -3.58 -9.61
C ARG A 138 3.53 -4.55 -8.67
N LYS A 139 3.78 -4.04 -7.48
CA LYS A 139 4.06 -4.83 -6.30
C LYS A 139 2.84 -4.72 -5.40
N THR A 140 2.22 -5.85 -5.09
CA THR A 140 0.98 -5.95 -4.32
C THR A 140 1.28 -6.54 -2.96
N TYR A 141 0.81 -5.85 -1.93
CA TYR A 141 0.84 -6.26 -0.54
C TYR A 141 -0.56 -6.69 -0.15
N ARG A 142 -0.72 -7.94 0.30
CA ARG A 142 -2.03 -8.49 0.68
C ARG A 142 -1.95 -9.24 2.00
N ALA A 143 -3.00 -9.16 2.80
CA ALA A 143 -3.14 -9.96 4.01
C ALA A 143 -4.01 -11.19 3.73
N SER A 144 -3.58 -12.39 4.08
CA SER A 144 -4.39 -13.60 4.04
C SER A 144 -4.76 -14.02 5.46
N LEU A 145 -6.00 -14.46 5.69
CA LEU A 145 -6.47 -14.93 6.98
C LEU A 145 -6.60 -16.45 6.98
N PHE A 146 -6.19 -17.07 8.07
CA PHE A 146 -6.31 -18.51 8.29
C PHE A 146 -6.95 -18.78 9.64
N GLU A 147 -7.72 -19.85 9.72
CA GLU A 147 -8.16 -20.48 10.97
C GLU A 147 -7.35 -21.75 11.18
N GLN A 148 -6.75 -21.90 12.35
CA GLN A 148 -6.14 -23.13 12.80
C GLN A 148 -6.84 -23.61 14.07
N TRP A 149 -7.30 -24.86 14.09
CA TRP A 149 -8.14 -25.35 15.18
C TRP A 149 -7.90 -26.81 15.54
N VAL A 150 -8.34 -27.18 16.74
CA VAL A 150 -8.31 -28.55 17.28
C VAL A 150 -9.65 -28.90 17.93
N ASN A 151 -9.95 -30.19 17.97
CA ASN A 151 -11.14 -30.76 18.63
C ASN A 151 -10.85 -31.27 20.06
N ILE A 152 -9.62 -31.09 20.53
CA ILE A 152 -9.16 -31.45 21.88
C ILE A 152 -8.63 -30.20 22.60
N PRO A 153 -8.58 -30.18 23.94
CA PRO A 153 -8.01 -29.05 24.68
C PRO A 153 -6.54 -28.81 24.30
N GLY A 154 -6.19 -27.54 24.08
CA GLY A 154 -4.86 -27.09 23.71
C GLY A 154 -4.89 -26.10 22.54
N ILE A 155 -4.86 -24.79 22.84
CA ILE A 155 -4.82 -23.74 21.81
C ILE A 155 -3.60 -23.96 20.90
N PRO A 156 -3.79 -24.05 19.57
CA PRO A 156 -2.68 -24.18 18.63
C PRO A 156 -1.72 -22.99 18.70
N THR A 157 -0.44 -23.23 18.46
CA THR A 157 0.54 -22.14 18.30
C THR A 157 0.51 -21.59 16.88
N PRO A 158 0.72 -20.27 16.69
CA PRO A 158 0.81 -19.68 15.34
C PRO A 158 1.82 -20.39 14.46
N THR A 159 1.48 -20.55 13.18
CA THR A 159 2.34 -21.13 12.16
C THR A 159 3.54 -20.23 11.90
N THR A 160 4.73 -20.83 11.69
CA THR A 160 5.95 -20.08 11.38
C THR A 160 5.74 -19.16 10.17
N GLY A 161 6.03 -17.86 10.32
CA GLY A 161 5.86 -16.86 9.27
C GLY A 161 4.49 -16.17 9.26
N ARG A 162 3.53 -16.62 10.08
CA ARG A 162 2.23 -15.98 10.27
C ARG A 162 2.14 -15.27 11.62
N ILE A 163 1.23 -14.30 11.69
CA ILE A 163 1.00 -13.45 12.84
C ILE A 163 -0.30 -13.88 13.51
N GLY A 164 -0.25 -14.30 14.78
CA GLY A 164 -1.46 -14.63 15.53
C GLY A 164 -2.35 -13.41 15.73
N LEU A 165 -3.60 -13.47 15.24
CA LEU A 165 -4.59 -12.41 15.38
C LEU A 165 -5.31 -12.53 16.72
N LEU A 166 -5.98 -13.66 16.93
CA LEU A 166 -6.79 -13.94 18.11
C LEU A 166 -6.89 -15.44 18.35
N SER A 167 -7.21 -15.84 19.59
CA SER A 167 -7.61 -17.20 19.94
C SER A 167 -9.04 -17.23 20.46
N PHE A 168 -9.68 -18.38 20.28
CA PHE A 168 -11.00 -18.65 20.83
C PHE A 168 -11.05 -20.02 21.50
N ARG A 169 -11.98 -20.17 22.43
CA ARG A 169 -12.36 -21.43 23.07
C ARG A 169 -13.87 -21.54 23.09
N LYS A 170 -14.39 -22.73 22.79
CA LYS A 170 -15.80 -23.08 22.92
C LYS A 170 -16.04 -23.94 24.17
N GLY A 171 -17.26 -23.90 24.69
CA GLY A 171 -17.66 -24.74 25.83
C GLY A 171 -17.71 -26.24 25.49
N SER A 172 -17.97 -26.55 24.22
CA SER A 172 -17.98 -27.89 23.63
C SER A 172 -17.79 -27.77 22.12
N ILE A 173 -17.48 -28.88 21.44
CA ILE A 173 -17.46 -28.92 19.97
C ILE A 173 -18.85 -28.55 19.44
N GLY A 174 -18.91 -27.58 18.52
CA GLY A 174 -20.17 -27.03 18.01
C GLY A 174 -20.95 -26.13 19.00
N GLY A 175 -20.43 -25.94 20.22
CA GLY A 175 -21.02 -25.09 21.25
C GLY A 175 -20.61 -23.61 21.13
N PRO A 176 -21.12 -22.75 22.03
CA PRO A 176 -20.80 -21.33 22.03
C PRO A 176 -19.34 -21.05 22.42
N ILE A 177 -18.82 -19.94 21.92
CA ILE A 177 -17.54 -19.34 22.29
C ILE A 177 -17.66 -18.86 23.73
N THR A 178 -16.78 -19.37 24.60
CA THR A 178 -16.72 -19.04 26.02
C THR A 178 -15.54 -18.13 26.35
N ASN A 179 -14.49 -18.15 25.52
CA ASN A 179 -13.34 -17.28 25.67
C ASN A 179 -12.88 -16.80 24.30
N LEU A 180 -12.57 -15.52 24.22
CA LEU A 180 -12.03 -14.84 23.05
C LEU A 180 -10.91 -13.93 23.51
N ASN A 181 -9.71 -14.13 22.99
CA ASN A 181 -8.54 -13.35 23.37
C ASN A 181 -7.82 -12.82 22.13
N ARG A 182 -7.56 -11.52 22.07
CA ARG A 182 -6.73 -10.94 21.00
C ARG A 182 -5.26 -11.22 21.29
N ILE A 183 -4.59 -11.90 20.38
CA ILE A 183 -3.16 -12.22 20.48
C ILE A 183 -2.33 -11.10 19.88
N LEU A 184 -2.83 -10.48 18.80
CA LEU A 184 -2.14 -9.41 18.10
C LEU A 184 -1.93 -8.19 19.00
N PRO A 185 -0.68 -7.78 19.29
CA PRO A 185 -0.41 -6.51 19.92
C PRO A 185 -0.79 -5.38 18.96
N VAL A 186 -1.85 -4.67 19.29
CA VAL A 186 -2.33 -3.51 18.54
C VAL A 186 -1.86 -2.25 19.23
N TYR A 187 -1.33 -1.33 18.44
CA TYR A 187 -1.05 0.03 18.86
C TYR A 187 -2.33 0.87 18.85
N ASP A 188 -2.61 1.54 19.96
CA ASP A 188 -3.72 2.47 20.10
C ASP A 188 -3.21 3.92 19.95
N PRO A 189 -3.50 4.60 18.83
CA PRO A 189 -3.07 5.97 18.61
C PRO A 189 -3.79 6.98 19.52
N GLY A 190 -4.88 6.60 20.21
CA GLY A 190 -5.58 7.46 21.16
C GLY A 190 -4.79 7.77 22.44
N LEU A 191 -3.70 7.04 22.70
CA LEU A 191 -2.84 7.24 23.89
C LEU A 191 -1.66 8.20 23.64
N ILE A 192 -1.53 8.76 22.43
CA ILE A 192 -0.48 9.76 22.12
C ILE A 192 -0.93 11.14 22.61
N GLY A 193 -1.09 11.27 23.92
CA GLY A 193 -1.57 12.51 24.55
C GLY A 193 -0.56 13.25 25.42
N VAL A 194 0.63 12.69 25.72
CA VAL A 194 1.40 13.21 26.88
C VAL A 194 2.87 13.56 26.61
N GLU A 195 3.63 12.93 25.70
CA GLU A 195 5.10 13.14 25.69
C GLU A 195 5.80 13.12 24.32
N VAL A 196 5.11 13.29 23.19
CA VAL A 196 5.79 13.44 21.90
C VAL A 196 6.05 14.92 21.63
N GLN A 197 7.25 15.40 21.98
CA GLN A 197 7.73 16.69 21.47
C GLN A 197 7.96 16.58 19.95
N LEU A 198 7.17 17.32 19.18
CA LEU A 198 7.37 17.48 17.75
C LEU A 198 8.67 18.27 17.49
N ASP A 199 9.33 17.96 16.38
CA ASP A 199 10.52 18.67 15.90
C ASP A 199 10.25 20.19 15.86
N PRO A 200 11.10 21.03 16.48
CA PRO A 200 10.90 22.49 16.54
C PRO A 200 10.93 23.19 15.17
N GLY A 201 11.38 22.51 14.10
CA GLY A 201 11.26 23.01 12.72
C GLY A 201 9.86 22.86 12.12
N ILE A 202 8.99 22.05 12.72
CA ILE A 202 7.58 21.95 12.39
C ILE A 202 6.89 23.04 13.21
N GLY A 203 6.65 24.19 12.56
CA GLY A 203 6.03 25.34 13.20
C GLY A 203 4.79 24.96 14.02
N ASP A 204 4.60 25.67 15.13
CA ASP A 204 3.63 25.41 16.20
C ASP A 204 2.28 24.88 15.70
N ARG A 205 2.12 23.56 15.71
CA ARG A 205 0.85 22.88 15.42
C ARG A 205 0.42 22.17 16.68
N THR A 206 -0.56 22.79 17.33
CA THR A 206 -1.03 22.49 18.67
C THR A 206 -1.65 21.10 18.85
N SER A 207 -1.72 20.27 17.81
CA SER A 207 -2.04 18.85 17.95
C SER A 207 -1.36 17.98 16.89
N ILE A 208 -1.11 16.72 17.24
CA ILE A 208 -0.66 15.69 16.30
C ILE A 208 -1.65 15.55 15.13
N ALA A 209 -2.96 15.70 15.40
CA ALA A 209 -3.99 15.71 14.37
C ALA A 209 -3.82 16.86 13.36
N ASP A 210 -3.38 18.04 13.81
CA ASP A 210 -3.09 19.18 12.93
C ASP A 210 -1.81 18.98 12.12
N ALA A 211 -0.78 18.37 12.72
CA ALA A 211 0.43 17.99 12.00
C ALA A 211 0.14 16.95 10.91
N ILE A 212 -0.69 15.94 11.25
CA ILE A 212 -1.22 14.92 10.33
C ILE A 212 -2.02 15.56 9.21
N ASN A 213 -3.00 16.41 9.54
CA ASN A 213 -3.86 17.06 8.55
C ASN A 213 -3.04 17.96 7.63
N TRP A 214 -2.04 18.65 8.16
CA TRP A 214 -1.14 19.40 7.30
C TRP A 214 -0.26 18.50 6.44
N ILE A 215 0.32 17.40 6.95
CA ILE A 215 1.14 16.50 6.11
C ILE A 215 0.27 15.92 4.99
N PHE A 216 -0.96 15.53 5.31
CA PHE A 216 -1.96 15.08 4.35
C PHE A 216 -2.24 16.17 3.31
N GLN A 217 -2.61 17.39 3.74
CA GLN A 217 -2.88 18.51 2.85
C GLN A 217 -1.65 18.91 2.04
N HIS A 218 -0.45 18.89 2.63
CA HIS A 218 0.80 19.26 1.99
C HIS A 218 1.24 18.22 0.95
N LEU A 219 1.02 16.93 1.22
CA LEU A 219 1.28 15.86 0.25
C LEU A 219 0.22 15.81 -0.84
N GLU A 220 -1.05 16.08 -0.54
CA GLU A 220 -2.09 16.29 -1.56
C GLU A 220 -1.83 17.57 -2.38
N SER A 221 -1.35 18.63 -1.73
CA SER A 221 -1.05 19.92 -2.36
C SER A 221 0.34 19.97 -2.99
N LYS A 222 1.11 18.88 -3.01
CA LYS A 222 2.41 18.90 -3.68
C LYS A 222 2.16 19.24 -5.13
N ASP A 223 2.66 20.41 -5.52
CA ASP A 223 2.90 20.70 -6.92
C ASP A 223 3.85 19.61 -7.41
N PHE A 224 3.31 18.72 -8.25
CA PHE A 224 4.10 17.73 -8.97
C PHE A 224 5.28 18.42 -9.65
N ILE A 225 6.26 17.66 -10.14
CA ILE A 225 7.18 18.17 -11.16
C ILE A 225 6.31 18.48 -12.39
N ARG A 226 5.65 19.64 -12.37
CA ARG A 226 5.11 20.27 -13.55
C ARG A 226 6.37 20.58 -14.32
N THR A 227 6.49 20.00 -15.50
CA THR A 227 7.29 20.64 -16.53
C THR A 227 6.67 22.02 -16.70
N SER A 228 7.21 23.01 -15.99
CA SER A 228 6.81 24.39 -16.16
C SER A 228 7.10 24.68 -17.62
N VAL A 229 6.07 24.98 -18.40
CA VAL A 229 6.29 25.68 -19.65
C VAL A 229 7.13 26.89 -19.29
N SER A 230 8.37 26.89 -19.78
CA SER A 230 9.24 28.06 -19.70
C SER A 230 8.43 29.25 -20.19
N PRO A 231 8.39 30.38 -19.48
CA PRO A 231 7.81 31.60 -20.01
C PRO A 231 8.72 32.07 -21.15
N GLY A 232 8.53 31.47 -22.32
CA GLY A 232 9.19 31.87 -23.54
C GLY A 232 8.75 33.29 -23.86
N PHE A 233 9.68 34.24 -23.75
CA PHE A 233 9.58 35.49 -24.48
C PHE A 233 9.66 35.16 -25.97
N ASP A 234 8.55 35.29 -26.69
CA ASP A 234 8.30 36.46 -27.54
C ASP A 234 7.00 36.27 -28.33
N ASN A 235 6.33 37.37 -28.70
CA ASN A 235 5.17 37.38 -29.60
C ASN A 235 5.57 37.07 -31.07
N ALA A 236 6.53 36.18 -31.27
CA ALA A 236 7.06 35.85 -32.57
C ALA A 236 6.09 34.91 -33.30
N LYS A 237 5.54 35.38 -34.43
CA LYS A 237 4.87 34.50 -35.40
C LYS A 237 5.92 33.58 -35.99
N PHE A 238 5.89 32.30 -35.62
CA PHE A 238 6.74 31.30 -36.26
C PHE A 238 5.95 30.55 -37.34
N GLN A 239 6.65 30.14 -38.39
CA GLN A 239 6.09 29.35 -39.49
C GLN A 239 6.71 27.96 -39.49
N ILE A 240 5.89 26.96 -39.84
CA ILE A 240 6.32 25.57 -39.96
C ILE A 240 6.19 25.15 -41.42
N ARG A 241 7.22 24.48 -41.94
CA ARG A 241 7.20 23.84 -43.25
C ARG A 241 7.68 22.40 -43.13
N THR A 242 7.00 21.51 -43.84
CA THR A 242 7.42 20.12 -44.00
C THR A 242 8.05 19.90 -45.37
N GLN A 243 9.09 19.08 -45.41
CA GLN A 243 9.71 18.59 -46.65
C GLN A 243 9.99 17.09 -46.50
N GLY A 244 9.12 16.26 -47.08
CA GLY A 244 9.14 14.82 -46.84
C GLY A 244 8.88 14.52 -45.35
N ASN A 245 9.77 13.72 -44.74
CA ASN A 245 9.67 13.33 -43.33
C ASN A 245 10.32 14.33 -42.36
N PHE A 246 10.81 15.47 -42.85
CA PHE A 246 11.47 16.49 -42.03
C PHE A 246 10.56 17.71 -41.85
N ALA A 247 10.60 18.28 -40.65
CA ALA A 247 9.95 19.54 -40.32
C ALA A 247 11.01 20.61 -40.03
N TYR A 248 10.71 21.82 -40.47
CA TYR A 248 11.56 23.00 -40.27
C TYR A 248 10.71 24.14 -39.71
N TRP A 249 11.34 25.01 -38.91
CA TRP A 249 10.73 26.21 -38.36
C TRP A 249 11.48 27.47 -38.78
N SER A 250 10.75 28.57 -38.85
CA SER A 250 11.30 29.90 -39.13
C SER A 250 10.65 30.92 -38.19
N LYS A 251 11.46 31.84 -37.65
CA LYS A 251 11.03 32.99 -36.83
C LYS A 251 11.07 34.33 -37.58
N ASP A 252 11.58 34.34 -38.81
CA ASP A 252 11.77 35.52 -39.67
C ASP A 252 10.82 35.52 -40.89
N GLY A 253 9.67 34.83 -40.79
CA GLY A 253 8.67 34.81 -41.85
C GLY A 253 9.08 34.03 -43.10
N GLY A 254 9.97 33.05 -42.97
CA GLY A 254 10.39 32.16 -44.05
C GLY A 254 11.75 32.50 -44.68
N GLY A 255 12.51 33.45 -44.12
CA GLY A 255 13.85 33.80 -44.59
C GLY A 255 14.89 32.73 -44.26
N THR A 256 14.87 32.23 -43.02
CA THR A 256 15.81 31.22 -42.52
C THR A 256 15.03 30.04 -41.93
N TRP A 257 15.34 28.84 -42.41
CA TRP A 257 14.69 27.59 -41.97
C TRP A 257 15.64 26.75 -41.12
N LEU A 258 15.23 26.46 -39.90
CA LEU A 258 15.99 25.69 -38.93
C LEU A 258 15.31 24.32 -38.71
N PRO A 259 16.08 23.22 -38.57
CA PRO A 259 15.50 21.92 -38.26
C PRO A 259 14.94 21.90 -36.83
N PHE A 260 13.90 21.11 -36.60
CA PHE A 260 13.57 20.68 -35.23
C PHE A 260 14.62 19.67 -34.77
N ALA A 261 15.24 19.92 -33.62
CA ALA A 261 16.17 19.00 -32.97
C ALA A 261 15.43 17.83 -32.33
#